data_AF-A0A1G2ZNF0-F1
#
_entry.id   AF-A0A1G2ZNF0-F1
#
_cell.length_a   1.000
_cell.length_b   1.000
_cell.length_c   1.000
_cell.angle_alpha   90.00
_cell.angle_beta   90.00
_cell.angle_gamma   90.00
#
_symmetry.space_group_name_H-M   'P 1'
#
loop_
_entity.id
_entity.type
_entity.pdbx_description
1 polymer ?
#
loop_
_entity_poly.entity_id
_entity_poly.type
_entity_poly.pdbx_seq_one_letter_code
_entity_poly.pdbx_strand_id
1 'polypeptide(L)'
;MERVKEKRKSSSRIKSGLKEREEWDDIVNSLFQQIRCSVVSIGGYTSILSDQYSQKMDRKMKHYIRRIMKNLEKVDHGLRVLHECLNNRGGNDEGDNNKRL
;
A
#
# COMPACT_ATOMS: atom_id res chain seq x y z
N MET A 1 35.82 25.45 -15.41
CA MET A 1 35.74 24.46 -14.30
C MET A 1 34.45 24.53 -13.50
N GLU A 2 33.77 25.68 -13.38
CA GLU A 2 32.54 25.80 -12.56
C GLU A 2 31.35 24.96 -13.06
N ARG A 3 31.10 24.91 -14.38
CA ARG A 3 29.98 24.12 -14.96
C ARG A 3 30.07 22.61 -14.69
N VAL A 4 31.28 22.09 -14.47
CA VAL A 4 31.51 20.65 -14.14
C VAL A 4 31.21 20.38 -12.66
N LYS A 5 31.44 21.35 -11.77
CA LYS A 5 31.12 21.24 -10.34
C LYS A 5 29.60 21.31 -10.08
N GLU A 6 28.86 22.12 -10.84
CA GLU A 6 27.39 22.18 -10.74
C GLU A 6 26.70 20.91 -11.23
N LYS A 7 27.12 20.34 -12.39
CA LYS A 7 26.57 19.07 -12.89
C LYS A 7 26.78 17.89 -11.93
N ARG A 8 27.90 17.87 -11.19
CA ARG A 8 28.16 16.83 -10.17
C ARG A 8 27.26 16.98 -8.94
N LYS A 9 27.00 18.22 -8.50
CA LYS A 9 26.09 18.51 -7.37
C LYS A 9 24.62 18.22 -7.71
N SER A 10 24.19 18.45 -8.95
CA SER A 10 22.83 18.09 -9.38
C SER A 10 22.65 16.57 -9.51
N SER A 11 23.64 15.86 -10.06
CA SER A 11 23.61 14.40 -10.16
C SER A 11 23.62 13.70 -8.80
N SER A 12 24.37 14.22 -7.82
CA SER A 12 24.37 13.65 -6.47
C SER A 12 23.04 13.86 -5.73
N ARG A 13 22.37 15.00 -5.93
CA ARG A 13 21.04 15.28 -5.36
C ARG A 13 19.95 14.39 -5.94
N ILE A 14 20.00 14.13 -7.24
CA ILE A 14 19.06 13.21 -7.90
C ILE A 14 19.26 11.79 -7.37
N LYS A 15 20.52 11.34 -7.22
CA LYS A 15 20.81 10.00 -6.67
C LYS A 15 20.40 9.84 -5.20
N SER A 16 20.58 10.87 -4.36
CA SER A 16 20.14 10.80 -2.96
C SER A 16 18.61 10.82 -2.85
N GLY A 17 17.92 11.62 -3.67
CA GLY A 17 16.45 11.65 -3.68
C GLY A 17 15.80 10.36 -4.19
N LEU A 18 16.43 9.68 -5.17
CA LEU A 18 16.00 8.36 -5.62
C LEU A 18 16.15 7.30 -4.52
N LYS A 19 17.28 7.32 -3.79
CA LYS A 19 17.54 6.37 -2.70
C LYS A 19 16.57 6.54 -1.53
N GLU A 20 16.30 7.78 -1.10
CA GLU A 20 15.31 8.04 -0.05
C GLU A 20 13.91 7.56 -0.46
N ARG A 21 13.54 7.74 -1.74
CA ARG A 21 12.27 7.27 -2.28
C ARG A 21 12.17 5.74 -2.25
N GLU A 22 13.21 5.03 -2.68
CA GLU A 22 13.27 3.57 -2.62
C GLU A 22 13.10 3.06 -1.19
N GLU A 23 13.77 3.69 -0.21
CA GLU A 23 13.64 3.33 1.22
C GLU A 23 12.21 3.51 1.74
N TRP A 24 11.52 4.59 1.33
CA TRP A 24 10.11 4.80 1.68
C TRP A 24 9.18 3.80 1.01
N ASP A 25 9.41 3.47 -0.27
CA ASP A 25 8.60 2.49 -1.00
C ASP A 25 8.71 1.10 -0.36
N ASP A 26 9.91 0.69 0.08
CA ASP A 26 10.14 -0.57 0.81
C ASP A 26 9.40 -0.61 2.15
N ILE A 27 9.46 0.48 2.94
CA ILE A 27 8.76 0.58 4.22
C ILE A 27 7.24 0.46 4.00
N VAL A 28 6.71 1.19 3.01
CA VAL A 28 5.27 1.22 2.75
C VAL A 28 4.79 -0.12 2.21
N ASN A 29 5.55 -0.78 1.34
CA ASN A 29 5.23 -2.13 0.85
C ASN A 29 5.26 -3.17 1.97
N SER A 30 6.24 -3.09 2.87
CA SER A 30 6.32 -3.96 4.05
C SER A 30 5.10 -3.79 4.96
N LEU A 31 4.73 -2.53 5.28
CA LEU A 31 3.54 -2.23 6.07
C LEU A 31 2.26 -2.71 5.39
N PHE A 32 2.12 -2.48 4.08
CA PHE A 32 0.98 -2.96 3.30
C PHE A 32 0.82 -4.48 3.41
N GLN A 33 1.91 -5.25 3.24
CA GLN A 33 1.88 -6.70 3.37
C GLN A 33 1.50 -7.15 4.78
N GLN A 34 2.08 -6.55 5.82
CA GLN A 34 1.76 -6.90 7.21
C GLN A 34 0.29 -6.67 7.57
N ILE A 35 -0.26 -5.52 7.16
CA ILE A 35 -1.67 -5.19 7.40
C ILE A 35 -2.56 -6.13 6.59
N ARG A 36 -2.25 -6.36 5.31
CA ARG A 36 -3.01 -7.26 4.44
C ARG A 36 -3.06 -8.69 4.99
N CYS A 37 -1.93 -9.22 5.43
CA CYS A 37 -1.85 -10.54 6.07
C CYS A 37 -2.74 -10.62 7.32
N SER A 38 -2.74 -9.57 8.14
CA SER A 38 -3.60 -9.50 9.33
C SER A 38 -5.09 -9.46 8.97
N VAL A 39 -5.48 -8.65 7.98
CA VAL A 39 -6.86 -8.55 7.48
C VAL A 39 -7.35 -9.90 6.95
N VAL A 40 -6.53 -10.57 6.14
CA VAL A 40 -6.85 -11.91 5.59
C VAL A 40 -7.02 -12.93 6.72
N SER A 41 -6.12 -12.93 7.71
CA SER A 41 -6.16 -13.87 8.83
C SER A 41 -7.43 -13.69 9.67
N ILE A 42 -7.77 -12.44 10.03
CA ILE A 42 -9.01 -12.15 10.77
C ILE A 42 -10.22 -12.54 9.93
N GLY A 43 -10.20 -12.28 8.62
CA GLY A 43 -11.25 -12.69 7.68
C GLY A 43 -11.45 -14.20 7.67
N GLY A 44 -10.36 -14.97 7.63
CA GLY A 44 -10.38 -16.43 7.69
C GLY A 44 -10.98 -16.95 8.99
N TYR A 45 -10.52 -16.47 10.16
CA TYR A 45 -11.10 -16.86 11.44
C TYR A 45 -12.58 -16.49 11.57
N THR A 46 -12.96 -15.32 11.06
CA THR A 46 -14.35 -14.86 11.07
C THR A 46 -15.23 -15.72 10.15
N SER A 47 -14.72 -16.16 9.00
CA SER A 47 -15.41 -17.11 8.12
C SER A 47 -15.61 -18.46 8.81
N ILE A 48 -14.56 -19.01 9.43
CA ILE A 48 -14.66 -20.28 10.18
C ILE A 48 -15.73 -20.19 11.27
N LEU A 49 -15.74 -19.09 12.03
CA LEU A 49 -16.77 -18.82 13.04
C LEU A 49 -18.17 -18.78 12.42
N SER A 50 -18.34 -18.06 11.30
CA SER A 50 -19.61 -18.02 10.59
C SER A 50 -20.05 -19.40 10.11
N ASP A 51 -19.16 -20.14 9.45
CA ASP A 51 -19.51 -21.36 8.73
C ASP A 51 -19.73 -22.55 9.67
N GLN A 52 -18.81 -22.76 10.63
CA GLN A 52 -18.85 -23.91 11.52
C GLN A 52 -19.73 -23.70 12.75
N TYR A 53 -19.92 -22.45 13.19
CA TYR A 53 -20.61 -22.13 14.45
C TYR A 53 -21.89 -21.31 14.25
N SER A 54 -22.33 -21.04 13.02
CA SER A 54 -23.59 -20.28 12.75
C SER A 54 -24.79 -20.80 13.54
N GLN A 55 -24.96 -22.10 13.67
CA GLN A 55 -26.12 -22.68 14.38
C GLN A 55 -26.07 -22.43 15.89
N LYS A 56 -24.87 -22.27 16.47
CA LYS A 56 -24.64 -22.01 17.89
C LYS A 56 -24.66 -20.52 18.23
N MET A 57 -24.69 -19.65 17.23
CA MET A 57 -24.66 -18.20 17.40
C MET A 57 -26.06 -17.60 17.48
N ASP A 58 -26.23 -16.71 18.46
CA ASP A 58 -27.40 -15.86 18.53
C ASP A 58 -27.44 -14.82 17.39
N ARG A 59 -28.56 -14.12 17.28
CA ARG A 59 -28.77 -13.10 16.23
C ARG A 59 -27.78 -11.93 16.33
N LYS A 60 -27.35 -11.54 17.53
CA LYS A 60 -26.43 -10.42 17.74
C LYS A 60 -25.02 -10.80 17.30
N MET A 61 -24.55 -11.98 17.66
CA MET A 61 -23.24 -12.50 17.27
C MET A 61 -23.13 -12.63 15.75
N LYS A 62 -24.16 -13.19 15.08
CA LYS A 62 -24.25 -13.23 13.61
C LYS A 62 -24.17 -11.84 12.99
N HIS A 63 -24.83 -10.86 13.59
CA HIS A 63 -24.78 -9.47 13.12
C HIS A 63 -23.37 -8.88 13.26
N TYR A 64 -22.69 -9.11 14.38
CA TYR A 64 -21.32 -8.63 14.59
C TYR A 64 -20.32 -9.28 13.64
N ILE A 65 -20.38 -10.60 13.45
CA ILE A 65 -19.54 -11.31 12.48
C ILE A 65 -19.72 -10.74 11.07
N ARG A 66 -20.97 -10.53 10.64
CA ARG A 66 -21.26 -9.91 9.34
C ARG A 66 -20.68 -8.50 9.24
N ARG A 67 -20.71 -7.70 10.32
CA ARG A 67 -20.11 -6.36 10.35
C ARG A 67 -18.59 -6.41 10.30
N ILE A 68 -17.96 -7.35 11.00
CA ILE A 68 -16.51 -7.57 10.95
C ILE A 68 -16.09 -7.90 9.52
N MET A 69 -16.73 -8.88 8.87
CA MET A 69 -16.42 -9.25 7.48
C MET A 69 -16.53 -8.04 6.53
N LYS A 70 -17.64 -7.29 6.60
CA LYS A 70 -17.82 -6.06 5.79
C LYS A 70 -16.75 -4.99 6.05
N ASN A 71 -16.31 -4.85 7.30
CA ASN A 71 -15.26 -3.89 7.63
C ASN A 71 -13.90 -4.35 7.11
N LEU A 72 -13.59 -5.64 7.19
CA LEU A 72 -12.37 -6.23 6.63
C LEU A 72 -12.32 -6.08 5.11
N GLU A 73 -13.44 -6.28 4.40
CA GLU A 73 -13.56 -6.02 2.96
C GLU A 73 -13.24 -4.56 2.61
N LYS A 74 -13.76 -3.60 3.39
CA LYS A 74 -13.46 -2.17 3.20
C LYS A 74 -11.99 -1.85 3.44
N VAL A 75 -11.37 -2.45 4.46
CA VAL A 75 -9.95 -2.27 4.74
C VAL A 75 -9.11 -2.88 3.62
N ASP A 76 -9.40 -4.11 3.18
CA ASP A 76 -8.68 -4.74 2.06
C ASP A 76 -8.78 -3.91 0.78
N HIS A 77 -9.98 -3.40 0.46
CA HIS A 77 -10.17 -2.50 -0.68
C HIS A 77 -9.36 -1.21 -0.54
N GLY A 78 -9.43 -0.54 0.62
CA GLY A 78 -8.67 0.68 0.88
C GLY A 78 -7.15 0.47 0.79
N LEU A 79 -6.65 -0.67 1.27
CA LEU A 79 -5.25 -1.06 1.12
C LEU A 79 -4.87 -1.22 -0.35
N ARG A 80 -5.68 -1.91 -1.16
CA ARG A 80 -5.39 -2.09 -2.61
C ARG A 80 -5.32 -0.76 -3.35
N VAL A 81 -6.30 0.13 -3.12
CA VAL A 81 -6.31 1.48 -3.71
C VAL A 81 -5.09 2.28 -3.29
N LEU A 82 -4.70 2.21 -2.01
CA LEU A 82 -3.50 2.89 -1.51
C LEU A 82 -2.24 2.35 -2.23
N HIS A 83 -2.10 1.04 -2.34
CA HIS A 83 -0.98 0.39 -3.01
C HIS A 83 -0.90 0.74 -4.50
N GLU A 84 -2.03 0.78 -5.21
CA GLU A 84 -2.10 1.25 -6.59
C GLU A 84 -1.72 2.73 -6.73
N CYS A 85 -2.21 3.60 -5.84
CA CYS A 85 -1.87 5.02 -5.84
C CYS A 85 -0.38 5.27 -5.60
N LEU A 86 0.26 4.47 -4.76
CA LEU A 86 1.69 4.57 -4.48
C LEU A 86 2.53 4.10 -5.68
N ASN A 87 2.18 2.97 -6.27
CA ASN A 87 2.88 2.43 -7.44
C ASN A 87 2.71 3.31 -8.70
N ASN A 88 1.56 3.96 -8.87
CA ASN A 88 1.31 4.84 -10.02
C ASN A 88 1.95 6.24 -9.89
N ARG A 89 2.50 6.63 -8.72
CA ARG A 89 3.27 7.89 -8.57
C ARG A 89 4.66 7.83 -9.22
N GLY A 90 5.11 6.69 -9.72
CA GLY A 90 6.41 6.54 -10.40
C GLY A 90 6.49 6.99 -11.86
N GLY A 91 5.36 7.23 -12.53
CA GLY A 91 5.31 7.30 -14.00
C GLY A 91 5.35 8.69 -14.67
N ASN A 92 5.40 9.80 -13.93
CA ASN A 92 5.19 11.14 -14.52
C ASN A 92 6.41 12.08 -14.56
N ASP A 93 7.59 11.66 -14.09
CA ASP A 93 8.77 12.56 -14.01
C ASP A 93 9.77 12.43 -15.17
N GLU A 94 9.57 11.52 -16.14
CA GLU A 94 10.52 11.32 -17.26
C GLU A 94 10.08 11.93 -18.62
N GLY A 95 9.01 12.74 -18.65
CA GLY A 95 8.33 13.08 -19.91
C GLY A 95 8.58 14.44 -20.57
N ASP A 96 9.25 15.42 -19.93
CA ASP A 96 9.10 16.83 -20.37
C ASP A 96 10.41 17.63 -20.60
N ASN A 97 11.51 16.94 -20.89
CA ASN A 97 12.79 17.59 -21.24
C ASN A 97 13.25 17.42 -22.69
N ASN A 98 12.37 16.99 -23.61
CA ASN A 98 12.77 16.78 -25.01
C ASN A 98 11.82 17.37 -26.07
N LYS A 99 11.28 18.56 -25.80
CA LYS A 99 10.62 19.41 -26.82
C LYS A 99 11.05 20.86 -26.67
N ARG A 100 12.33 21.14 -26.91
CA ARG A 100 12.89 22.44 -27.31
C ARG A 100 14.38 22.24 -27.52
N LEU A 101 14.76 21.88 -28.75
CA LEU A 101 15.98 22.28 -29.45
C LEU A 101 15.85 21.81 -30.90
#